data_AF-A0A644YZE6-F1
#
_entry.id   AF-A0A644YZE6-F1
#
_cell.length_a   1.000
_cell.length_b   1.000
_cell.length_c   1.000
_cell.angle_alpha   90.00
_cell.angle_beta   90.00
_cell.angle_gamma   90.00
#
_symmetry.space_group_name_H-M   'P 1'
#
loop_
_entity.id
_entity.type
_entity.pdbx_description
1 polymer ?
#
loop_
_entity_poly.entity_id
_entity_poly.type
_entity_poly.pdbx_seq_one_letter_code
_entity_poly.pdbx_strand_id
1 'polypeptide(L)'
;MKKVLWLIALVVLVTASTTSAQEWYEGGTLHTATAQQWNAGSEHDHVATAADWIHVTTDKAIIKQVVADYPEVLHQLSIALAQCVSKTFEGSQVNSKSSDVAVLCLAMFKGQNQNLSWLLSRK
;
A
#
# COMPACT_ATOMS: atom_id res chain seq x y z
N MET A 1 -36.97 -59.41 -7.23
CA MET A 1 -37.33 -58.08 -7.77
C MET A 1 -36.66 -57.02 -6.93
N LYS A 2 -36.30 -55.89 -7.56
CA LYS A 2 -35.12 -55.06 -7.28
C LYS A 2 -35.20 -54.31 -5.94
N LYS A 3 -34.10 -54.35 -5.19
CA LYS A 3 -33.83 -53.60 -3.96
C LYS A 3 -33.79 -52.11 -4.30
N VAL A 4 -34.67 -51.31 -3.71
CA VAL A 4 -34.65 -49.85 -3.85
C VAL A 4 -34.11 -49.26 -2.55
N LEU A 5 -32.78 -49.15 -2.47
CA LEU A 5 -32.09 -48.34 -1.48
C LEU A 5 -31.96 -46.93 -2.06
N TRP A 6 -32.80 -46.00 -1.58
CA TRP A 6 -32.65 -44.58 -1.88
C TRP A 6 -31.50 -44.03 -1.03
N LEU A 7 -30.35 -43.82 -1.66
CA LEU A 7 -29.26 -43.00 -1.11
C LEU A 7 -29.60 -41.53 -1.34
N ILE A 8 -29.96 -40.82 -0.27
CA ILE A 8 -30.08 -39.35 -0.28
C ILE A 8 -28.66 -38.78 -0.24
N ALA A 9 -28.15 -38.39 -1.40
CA ALA A 9 -26.90 -37.64 -1.51
C ALA A 9 -27.20 -36.15 -1.21
N LEU A 10 -26.92 -35.73 0.02
CA LEU A 10 -26.91 -34.32 0.41
C LEU A 10 -25.61 -33.67 -0.12
N VAL A 11 -25.65 -33.16 -1.35
CA VAL A 11 -24.55 -32.36 -1.90
C VAL A 11 -24.68 -30.94 -1.34
N VAL A 12 -23.95 -30.65 -0.26
CA VAL A 12 -23.73 -29.29 0.21
C VAL A 12 -22.69 -28.65 -0.71
N LEU A 13 -23.16 -27.91 -1.72
CA LEU A 13 -22.33 -27.01 -2.52
C LEU A 13 -21.89 -25.85 -1.62
N VAL A 14 -20.72 -25.98 -1.01
CA VAL A 14 -20.02 -24.86 -0.38
C VAL A 14 -19.53 -23.95 -1.51
N THR A 15 -20.27 -22.89 -1.82
CA THR A 15 -19.78 -21.79 -2.64
C THR A 15 -18.76 -21.02 -1.81
N ALA A 16 -17.49 -21.42 -1.89
CA ALA A 16 -16.40 -20.60 -1.38
C ALA A 16 -16.39 -19.29 -2.19
N SER A 17 -16.80 -18.19 -1.57
CA SER A 17 -16.66 -16.86 -2.14
C SER A 17 -15.16 -16.61 -2.37
N THR A 18 -14.72 -16.66 -3.63
CA THR A 18 -13.38 -16.23 -4.03
C THR A 18 -13.31 -14.71 -3.91
N THR A 19 -13.25 -14.19 -2.68
CA THR A 19 -12.77 -12.83 -2.49
C THR A 19 -11.30 -12.87 -2.90
N SER A 20 -10.98 -12.36 -4.09
CA SER A 20 -9.60 -12.11 -4.44
C SER A 20 -9.10 -11.10 -3.41
N ALA A 21 -8.12 -11.47 -2.59
CA ALA A 21 -7.46 -10.50 -1.75
C ALA A 21 -6.86 -9.44 -2.69
N GLN A 22 -7.26 -8.19 -2.51
CA GLN A 22 -6.69 -7.07 -3.24
C GLN A 22 -5.21 -6.96 -2.91
N GLU A 23 -4.37 -6.69 -3.91
CA GLU A 23 -2.94 -6.54 -3.69
C GLU A 23 -2.66 -5.31 -2.81
N TRP A 24 -1.63 -5.38 -1.97
CA TRP A 24 -1.37 -4.36 -0.94
C TRP A 24 -1.11 -2.95 -1.51
N TYR A 25 -0.71 -2.86 -2.77
CA TYR A 25 -0.40 -1.62 -3.49
C TYR A 25 -1.59 -1.08 -4.31
N GLU A 26 -2.72 -1.79 -4.39
CA GLU A 26 -3.89 -1.36 -5.15
C GLU A 26 -4.85 -0.53 -4.28
N GLY A 27 -5.59 0.41 -4.89
CA GLY A 27 -6.72 1.09 -4.25
C GLY A 27 -6.38 2.29 -3.36
N GLY A 28 -5.21 2.91 -3.56
CA GLY A 28 -4.88 4.19 -2.95
C GLY A 28 -5.72 5.34 -3.51
N THR A 29 -6.22 6.23 -2.65
CA THR A 29 -7.08 7.37 -3.03
C THR A 29 -6.70 8.68 -2.35
N LEU A 30 -5.72 8.66 -1.45
CA LEU A 30 -5.44 9.77 -0.53
C LEU A 30 -4.33 10.70 -1.05
N HIS A 31 -4.03 10.71 -2.35
CA HIS A 31 -2.86 11.40 -2.92
C HIS A 31 -2.81 12.90 -2.63
N THR A 32 -3.96 13.57 -2.50
CA THR A 32 -4.07 15.00 -2.19
C THR A 32 -4.98 15.28 -0.99
N ALA A 33 -5.05 14.33 -0.07
CA ALA A 33 -5.86 14.41 1.14
C ALA A 33 -5.39 15.54 2.07
N THR A 34 -6.33 16.17 2.75
CA THR A 34 -6.06 16.96 3.97
C THR A 34 -5.70 16.02 5.13
N ALA A 35 -5.15 16.56 6.22
CA ALA A 35 -4.91 15.78 7.44
C ALA A 35 -6.17 15.04 7.94
N GLN A 36 -7.33 15.69 7.90
CA GLN A 36 -8.59 15.06 8.30
C GLN A 36 -8.98 13.89 7.38
N GLN A 37 -8.87 14.07 6.06
CA GLN A 37 -9.18 13.02 5.09
C GLN A 37 -8.20 11.86 5.19
N TRP A 38 -6.91 12.15 5.38
CA TRP A 38 -5.88 11.15 5.61
C TRP A 38 -6.21 10.33 6.85
N ASN A 39 -6.47 10.97 8.00
CA ASN A 39 -6.77 10.27 9.25
C ASN A 39 -8.07 9.45 9.21
N ALA A 40 -9.00 9.77 8.30
CA ALA A 40 -10.21 8.98 8.06
C ALA A 40 -9.99 7.78 7.13
N GLY A 41 -8.87 7.75 6.40
CA GLY A 41 -8.49 6.67 5.51
C GLY A 41 -8.11 5.39 6.27
N SER A 42 -8.24 4.25 5.60
CA SER A 42 -7.78 2.97 6.13
C SER A 42 -6.27 2.83 6.01
N GLU A 43 -5.67 1.97 6.84
CA GLU A 43 -4.24 1.64 6.75
C GLU A 43 -3.87 1.13 5.34
N HIS A 44 -4.72 0.30 4.73
CA HIS A 44 -4.50 -0.17 3.37
C HIS A 44 -4.44 0.97 2.35
N ASP A 45 -5.37 1.92 2.42
CA ASP A 45 -5.40 3.09 1.54
C ASP A 45 -4.15 3.98 1.74
N HIS A 46 -3.70 4.15 3.00
CA HIS A 46 -2.45 4.85 3.29
C HIS A 46 -1.24 4.21 2.61
N VAL A 47 -1.11 2.89 2.74
CA VAL A 47 0.02 2.13 2.20
C VAL A 47 -0.03 2.11 0.67
N ALA A 48 -1.19 1.86 0.07
CA ALA A 48 -1.36 1.88 -1.38
C ALA A 48 -1.09 3.27 -1.97
N THR A 49 -1.60 4.33 -1.35
CA THR A 49 -1.30 5.71 -1.75
C THR A 49 0.20 6.02 -1.62
N ALA A 50 0.86 5.53 -0.57
CA ALA A 50 2.30 5.71 -0.39
C ALA A 50 3.13 4.95 -1.44
N ALA A 51 2.71 3.75 -1.82
CA ALA A 51 3.32 2.96 -2.88
C ALA A 51 3.27 3.71 -4.22
N ASP A 52 2.14 4.35 -4.54
CA ASP A 52 2.00 5.18 -5.74
C ASP A 52 3.00 6.34 -5.74
N TRP A 53 3.18 7.03 -4.61
CA TRP A 53 4.16 8.12 -4.52
C TRP A 53 5.59 7.61 -4.75
N ILE A 54 5.97 6.47 -4.18
CA ILE A 54 7.29 5.86 -4.42
C ILE A 54 7.43 5.51 -5.91
N HIS A 55 6.41 4.88 -6.50
CA HIS A 55 6.41 4.49 -7.91
C HIS A 55 6.62 5.68 -8.86
N VAL A 56 5.97 6.82 -8.59
CA VAL A 56 6.08 7.99 -9.49
C VAL A 56 7.36 8.79 -9.27
N THR A 57 7.90 8.81 -8.03
CA THR A 57 9.07 9.62 -7.65
C THR A 57 10.43 8.94 -7.85
N THR A 58 10.47 7.61 -7.86
CA THR A 58 11.69 6.82 -8.11
C THR A 58 11.90 6.54 -9.59
N ASP A 59 13.17 6.40 -10.01
CA ASP A 59 13.52 5.96 -11.37
C ASP A 59 12.82 4.65 -11.78
N LYS A 60 12.35 4.58 -13.03
CA LYS A 60 11.59 3.42 -13.53
C LYS A 60 12.39 2.13 -13.56
N ALA A 61 13.69 2.20 -13.89
CA ALA A 61 14.55 1.02 -13.93
C ALA A 61 14.76 0.47 -12.51
N ILE A 62 14.92 1.37 -11.54
CA ILE A 62 15.03 1.01 -10.11
C ILE A 62 13.74 0.36 -9.62
N ILE A 63 12.57 0.97 -9.87
CA ILE A 63 11.28 0.37 -9.48
C ILE A 63 11.11 -1.02 -10.12
N LYS A 64 11.40 -1.16 -11.41
CA LYS A 64 11.27 -2.46 -12.10
C LYS A 64 12.16 -3.52 -11.47
N GLN A 65 13.40 -3.16 -11.11
CA GLN A 65 14.32 -4.06 -10.46
C GLN A 65 13.84 -4.43 -9.05
N VAL A 66 13.45 -3.45 -8.23
CA VAL A 66 13.01 -3.67 -6.85
C VAL A 66 11.75 -4.52 -6.80
N VAL A 67 10.78 -4.30 -7.69
CA VAL A 67 9.57 -5.13 -7.76
C VAL A 67 9.90 -6.58 -8.12
N ALA A 68 10.89 -6.82 -8.98
CA ALA A 68 11.29 -8.16 -9.38
C ALA A 68 12.12 -8.88 -8.31
N ASP A 69 13.06 -8.18 -7.70
CA ASP A 69 14.10 -8.79 -6.85
C ASP A 69 13.78 -8.67 -5.35
N TYR A 70 13.08 -7.61 -4.94
CA TYR A 70 12.87 -7.20 -3.54
C TYR A 70 11.48 -6.57 -3.28
N PRO A 71 10.37 -7.28 -3.60
CA PRO A 71 9.02 -6.71 -3.47
C PRO A 71 8.66 -6.37 -2.01
N GLU A 72 9.26 -7.04 -1.03
CA GLU A 72 9.03 -6.72 0.39
C GLU A 72 9.65 -5.38 0.79
N VAL A 73 10.81 -5.02 0.21
CA VAL A 73 11.49 -3.74 0.49
C VAL A 73 10.59 -2.59 0.04
N LEU A 74 9.96 -2.72 -1.14
CA LEU A 74 9.02 -1.72 -1.64
C LEU A 74 7.81 -1.59 -0.73
N HIS A 75 7.28 -2.72 -0.25
CA HIS A 75 6.15 -2.73 0.68
C HIS A 75 6.52 -2.07 2.02
N GLN A 76 7.65 -2.44 2.62
CA GLN A 76 8.12 -1.85 3.88
C GLN A 76 8.42 -0.35 3.75
N LEU A 77 8.99 0.08 2.62
CA LEU A 77 9.17 1.51 2.36
C LEU A 77 7.84 2.25 2.25
N SER A 78 6.84 1.64 1.62
CA SER A 78 5.49 2.21 1.51
C SER A 78 4.83 2.36 2.88
N ILE A 79 4.96 1.35 3.75
CA ILE A 79 4.52 1.40 5.16
C ILE A 79 5.24 2.52 5.90
N ALA A 80 6.57 2.59 5.81
CA ALA A 80 7.34 3.61 6.49
C ALA A 80 6.97 5.04 6.04
N LEU A 81 6.73 5.23 4.74
CA LEU A 81 6.28 6.51 4.19
C LEU A 81 4.89 6.88 4.70
N ALA A 82 3.93 5.95 4.65
CA ALA A 82 2.59 6.14 5.18
C ALA A 82 2.62 6.54 6.67
N GLN A 83 3.43 5.84 7.48
CA GLN A 83 3.59 6.15 8.91
C GLN A 83 4.20 7.54 9.14
N CYS A 84 5.16 7.97 8.33
CA CYS A 84 5.72 9.32 8.42
C CYS A 84 4.66 10.39 8.14
N VAL A 85 3.83 10.20 7.12
CA VAL A 85 2.71 11.10 6.80
C VAL A 85 1.69 11.12 7.95
N SER A 86 1.25 9.95 8.42
CA SER A 86 0.30 9.83 9.54
C SER A 86 0.83 10.54 10.79
N LYS A 87 2.08 10.29 11.18
CA LYS A 87 2.70 10.93 12.34
C LYS A 87 2.83 12.45 12.17
N THR A 88 3.01 12.94 10.95
CA THR A 88 3.06 14.38 10.69
C THR A 88 1.67 15.01 10.84
N PHE A 89 0.60 14.29 10.51
CA PHE A 89 -0.79 14.72 10.66
C PHE A 89 -1.40 14.43 12.04
N GLU A 90 -0.73 13.67 12.90
CA GLU A 90 -1.11 13.49 14.29
C GLU A 90 -0.94 14.81 15.07
N GLY A 91 -2.04 15.29 15.68
CA GLY A 91 -2.01 16.40 16.64
C GLY A 91 -1.62 17.77 16.08
N SER A 92 -1.51 17.91 14.76
CA SER A 92 -0.98 19.11 14.11
C SER A 92 -2.04 19.81 13.23
N GLN A 93 -2.03 21.15 13.22
CA GLN A 93 -2.85 21.95 12.29
C GLN A 93 -2.14 22.13 10.93
N VAL A 94 -1.49 21.07 10.44
CA VAL A 94 -0.80 21.13 9.15
C VAL A 94 -1.83 21.31 8.04
N ASN A 95 -1.83 22.49 7.41
CA ASN A 95 -2.71 22.82 6.29
C ASN A 95 -2.15 22.38 4.92
N SER A 96 -1.20 21.44 4.92
CA SER A 96 -0.58 20.90 3.72
C SER A 96 -1.34 19.67 3.20
N LYS A 97 -1.19 19.37 1.91
CA LYS A 97 -1.72 18.12 1.34
C LYS A 97 -0.81 16.95 1.69
N SER A 98 -1.39 15.75 1.74
CA SER A 98 -0.68 14.50 2.01
C SER A 98 0.50 14.27 1.06
N SER A 99 0.38 14.62 -0.23
CA SER A 99 1.50 14.60 -1.20
C SER A 99 2.69 15.46 -0.78
N ASP A 100 2.43 16.66 -0.25
CA ASP A 100 3.50 17.59 0.12
C ASP A 100 4.28 17.05 1.31
N VAL A 101 3.55 16.51 2.29
CA VAL A 101 4.13 15.83 3.46
C VAL A 101 4.91 14.59 3.03
N ALA A 102 4.38 13.81 2.09
CA ALA A 102 5.06 12.61 1.57
C ALA A 102 6.40 12.94 0.92
N VAL A 103 6.48 14.04 0.16
CA VAL A 103 7.75 14.52 -0.43
C VAL A 103 8.76 14.88 0.66
N LEU A 104 8.33 15.55 1.74
CA LEU A 104 9.19 15.86 2.87
C LEU A 104 9.69 14.59 3.58
N CYS A 105 8.80 13.62 3.81
CA CYS A 105 9.15 12.32 4.38
C CYS A 105 10.18 11.55 3.52
N LEU A 106 9.98 11.49 2.21
CA LEU A 106 10.93 10.88 1.28
C LEU A 106 12.30 11.58 1.29
N ALA A 107 12.31 12.92 1.36
CA ALA A 107 13.54 13.69 1.46
C ALA A 107 14.30 13.37 2.77
N MET A 108 13.59 13.19 3.89
CA MET A 108 14.19 12.77 5.16
C MET A 108 14.80 11.37 5.07
N PHE A 109 14.12 10.40 4.46
CA PHE A 109 14.66 9.04 4.28
C PHE A 109 15.96 9.04 3.46
N LYS A 110 16.02 9.86 2.40
CA LYS A 110 17.23 10.03 1.60
C LYS A 110 18.38 10.65 2.40
N GLY A 111 18.08 11.64 3.24
CA GLY A 111 19.09 12.33 4.06
C GLY A 111 19.60 11.50 5.24
N GLN A 112 18.76 10.67 5.84
CA GLN A 112 19.10 9.90 7.05
C GLN A 112 19.68 8.52 6.75
N ASN A 113 19.48 7.97 5.55
CA ASN A 113 19.83 6.59 5.26
C ASN A 113 20.54 6.47 3.90
N GLN A 114 21.88 6.48 3.91
CA GLN A 114 22.68 6.33 2.68
C GLN A 114 22.33 5.05 1.91
N ASN A 115 21.86 4.01 2.61
CA ASN A 115 21.42 2.73 2.02
C ASN A 115 20.08 2.81 1.27
N LEU A 116 19.28 3.86 1.43
CA LEU A 116 18.03 4.07 0.66
C LEU A 116 18.17 5.16 -0.40
N SER A 117 19.33 5.83 -0.45
CA SER A 117 19.58 6.92 -1.40
C SER A 117 19.50 6.47 -2.86
N TRP A 118 19.94 5.24 -3.16
CA TRP A 118 19.82 4.64 -4.49
C TRP A 118 18.35 4.44 -4.87
N LEU A 119 17.53 3.92 -3.94
CA LEU A 119 16.11 3.66 -4.14
C LEU A 119 15.27 4.93 -4.33
N LEU A 120 15.70 6.05 -3.74
CA LEU A 120 15.05 7.35 -3.84
C LEU A 120 15.81 8.32 -4.76
N SER A 121 16.54 7.77 -5.73
CA SER A 121 17.16 8.55 -6.80
C SER A 121 16.08 9.03 -7.77
N ARG A 122 16.08 10.34 -8.04
CA ARG A 122 15.10 10.98 -8.93
C ARG A 122 15.30 10.48 -10.37
N LYS A 123 14.21 10.41 -11.12
CA LYS A 123 14.20 10.33 -12.58
C LYS A 123 14.98 11.48 -13.22
#